data_AF-A0A4R4NKK9-F1
#
_entry.id   AF-A0A4R4NKK9-F1
#
_cell.length_a   1.000
_cell.length_b   1.000
_cell.length_c   1.000
_cell.angle_alpha   90.00
_cell.angle_beta   90.00
_cell.angle_gamma   90.00
#
_symmetry.space_group_name_H-M   'P 1'
#
loop_
_entity.id
_entity.type
_entity.pdbx_description
1 polymer ?
#
loop_
_entity_poly.entity_id
_entity_poly.type
_entity_poly.pdbx_seq_one_letter_code
_entity_poly.pdbx_strand_id
1 'polypeptide(L)' 'MVNLNKKRNAKRAAAVTVGAVLLTMLSSPAAFALIPDDGDDPGPGLSVAETLGLFVAAPIAIFALITAAVILTDRRR' A
#
# COMPACT_ATOMS: atom_id res chain seq x y z
N MET A 1 -42.93 14.21 -31.69
CA MET A 1 -43.00 12.74 -31.51
C MET A 1 -41.68 12.26 -30.92
N VAL A 2 -41.69 11.60 -29.75
CA VAL A 2 -40.45 11.15 -29.11
C VAL A 2 -39.98 9.83 -29.73
N ASN A 3 -38.72 9.75 -30.13
CA ASN A 3 -38.16 8.56 -30.77
C ASN A 3 -38.04 7.39 -29.76
N LEU A 4 -38.88 6.37 -29.93
CA LEU A 4 -38.96 5.18 -29.07
C LEU A 4 -37.63 4.41 -29.01
N ASN A 5 -36.83 4.41 -30.08
CA ASN A 5 -35.53 3.74 -30.12
C ASN A 5 -34.52 4.41 -29.18
N LYS A 6 -34.55 5.75 -29.08
CA LYS A 6 -33.70 6.51 -28.15
C LYS A 6 -34.02 6.16 -26.70
N LYS A 7 -35.31 6.04 -26.34
CA LYS A 7 -35.74 5.60 -25.00
C LYS A 7 -35.28 4.18 -24.66
N ARG A 8 -35.38 3.25 -25.61
CA ARG A 8 -34.94 1.85 -25.41
C ARG A 8 -33.42 1.75 -25.21
N ASN A 9 -32.65 2.49 -26.00
CA ASN A 9 -31.19 2.51 -25.88
C ASN A 9 -30.74 3.18 -24.57
N ALA A 10 -31.42 4.24 -24.14
CA ALA A 10 -31.16 4.88 -22.85
C ALA A 10 -31.35 3.91 -21.67
N LYS A 11 -32.42 3.09 -21.69
CA LYS A 11 -32.65 2.06 -20.66
C LYS A 11 -31.57 0.99 -20.63
N ARG A 12 -31.09 0.55 -21.81
CA ARG A 12 -30.00 -0.43 -21.91
C ARG A 12 -28.68 0.14 -21.41
N ALA A 13 -28.35 1.36 -21.81
CA ALA A 13 -27.17 2.06 -21.32
C ALA A 13 -27.20 2.20 -19.80
N ALA A 14 -28.34 2.61 -19.23
CA ALA A 14 -28.52 2.72 -17.78
C ALA A 14 -28.36 1.37 -17.05
N ALA A 15 -28.91 0.28 -17.60
CA ALA A 15 -28.75 -1.04 -17.01
C ALA A 15 -27.28 -1.50 -17.02
N VAL A 16 -26.56 -1.25 -18.12
CA VAL A 16 -25.14 -1.60 -18.25
C VAL A 16 -24.28 -0.75 -17.32
N THR A 17 -24.52 0.56 -17.25
CA THR A 17 -23.74 1.44 -16.36
C THR A 17 -23.99 1.11 -14.89
N VAL A 18 -25.23 0.86 -14.49
CA VAL A 18 -25.54 0.44 -13.10
C VAL A 18 -24.90 -0.92 -12.79
N GLY A 19 -25.00 -1.88 -13.70
CA GLY A 19 -24.36 -3.19 -13.53
C GLY A 19 -22.84 -3.09 -13.41
N ALA A 20 -22.20 -2.33 -14.30
CA ALA A 20 -20.75 -2.11 -14.26
C ALA A 20 -20.30 -1.39 -13.00
N VAL A 21 -20.99 -0.32 -12.59
CA VAL A 21 -20.66 0.42 -11.36
C VAL A 21 -20.86 -0.44 -10.12
N LEU A 22 -21.92 -1.25 -10.04
CA LEU A 22 -22.14 -2.17 -8.93
C LEU A 22 -21.02 -3.22 -8.84
N LEU A 23 -20.66 -3.85 -9.96
CA LEU A 23 -19.58 -4.84 -10.00
C LEU A 23 -18.24 -4.22 -9.59
N THR A 24 -17.94 -3.02 -10.07
CA THR A 24 -16.73 -2.29 -9.68
C THR A 24 -16.75 -1.90 -8.20
N MET A 25 -17.90 -1.45 -7.66
CA MET A 25 -18.02 -1.17 -6.22
C MET A 25 -17.83 -2.43 -5.38
N LEU A 26 -18.44 -3.55 -5.77
CA LEU A 26 -18.29 -4.84 -5.09
C LEU A 26 -16.85 -5.37 -5.14
N SER A 27 -16.07 -5.01 -6.16
CA SER A 27 -14.63 -5.34 -6.24
C SER A 27 -13.72 -4.39 -5.45
N SER A 28 -14.25 -3.31 -4.87
CA SER A 28 -13.43 -2.33 -4.15
C SER A 28 -13.04 -2.83 -2.75
N PRO A 29 -11.88 -2.41 -2.19
CA PRO A 29 -11.47 -2.75 -0.83
C PRO A 29 -12.51 -2.35 0.22
N ALA A 30 -13.20 -1.22 0.02
CA ALA A 30 -14.26 -0.75 0.92
C ALA A 30 -15.46 -1.70 0.99
N ALA A 31 -15.74 -2.49 -0.06
CA ALA A 31 -16.80 -3.51 -0.03
C ALA A 31 -16.41 -4.74 0.81
N PHE A 32 -15.12 -4.95 1.08
CA PHE A 32 -14.59 -6.06 1.88
C PHE A 32 -14.14 -5.66 3.29
N ALA A 33 -14.41 -4.42 3.73
CA ALA A 33 -14.05 -3.89 5.04
C ALA A 33 -14.71 -4.60 6.26
N LEU A 34 -15.56 -5.60 6.02
CA LEU A 34 -16.14 -6.47 7.06
C LEU A 34 -15.26 -7.68 7.40
N ILE A 35 -14.26 -7.98 6.58
CA ILE A 35 -13.25 -9.00 6.85
C ILE A 35 -12.06 -8.23 7.43
N PRO A 36 -11.69 -8.43 8.71
CA PRO A 36 -10.50 -7.82 9.29
C PRO A 36 -9.31 -8.12 8.37
N ASP A 37 -8.64 -7.08 7.90
CA ASP A 37 -7.44 -7.22 7.08
C ASP A 37 -6.26 -7.48 8.00
N ASP A 38 -5.35 -8.38 7.64
CA ASP A 38 -4.12 -8.63 8.40
C ASP A 38 -3.23 -7.36 8.42
N GLY A 39 -3.50 -6.39 7.55
CA GLY A 39 -2.92 -5.04 7.60
C GLY A 39 -3.46 -4.12 8.70
N ASP A 40 -4.62 -4.45 9.29
CA ASP A 40 -5.21 -3.71 10.41
C ASP A 40 -4.58 -4.08 11.77
N ASP A 41 -3.94 -5.26 11.86
CA ASP A 41 -3.15 -5.65 13.04
C ASP A 41 -1.66 -5.35 12.79
N PRO A 42 -1.12 -4.24 13.34
CA PRO A 42 0.29 -3.90 13.18
C PRO A 42 1.23 -4.85 13.96
N GLY A 43 0.70 -5.83 14.69
CA GLY A 43 1.46 -6.69 15.58
C GLY A 43 1.98 -5.95 16.82
N PRO A 44 2.80 -6.62 17.64
CA PRO A 44 3.40 -5.97 18.81
C PRO A 44 4.37 -4.87 18.35
N GLY A 45 4.09 -3.64 18.76
CA GLY A 45 4.96 -2.49 18.49
C GLY A 45 6.34 -2.63 19.13
N LEU A 46 7.35 -2.07 18.48
CA LEU A 46 8.70 -2.02 19.05
C LEU A 46 8.77 -1.07 20.24
N SER A 47 9.58 -1.44 21.23
CA SER A 47 9.96 -0.52 22.29
C SER A 47 10.81 0.62 21.74
N VAL A 48 10.81 1.76 22.43
CA VAL A 48 11.63 2.93 22.08
C VAL A 48 13.11 2.55 21.93
N ALA A 49 13.61 1.68 22.81
CA ALA A 49 14.99 1.21 22.76
C ALA A 49 15.28 0.41 21.47
N GLU A 50 14.37 -0.48 21.07
CA GLU A 50 14.54 -1.24 19.83
C GLU A 50 14.42 -0.35 18.59
N THR A 51 13.49 0.60 18.58
CA THR A 51 13.37 1.56 17.47
C THR A 51 14.65 2.38 17.31
N LEU A 52 15.18 2.95 18.40
CA LEU A 52 16.43 3.70 18.34
C LEU A 52 17.63 2.80 18.03
N GLY A 53 17.63 1.57 18.54
CA GLY A 53 18.66 0.58 18.24
C GLY A 53 18.73 0.25 16.75
N LEU A 54 17.59 -0.09 16.15
CA LEU A 54 17.50 -0.53 14.75
C LEU A 54 17.62 0.61 13.74
N PHE A 55 16.98 1.75 14.01
CA PHE A 55 16.89 2.83 13.01
C PHE A 55 17.88 3.97 13.21
N VAL A 56 18.60 4.02 14.34
CA VAL A 56 19.62 5.05 14.60
C VAL A 56 20.98 4.42 14.87
N ALA A 57 21.07 3.54 15.86
CA ALA A 57 22.36 2.96 16.25
C ALA A 57 22.92 2.03 15.16
N ALA A 58 22.09 1.15 14.58
CA ALA A 58 22.56 0.22 13.55
C ALA A 58 23.08 0.94 12.28
N PRO A 59 22.40 1.95 11.70
CA PRO A 59 22.95 2.74 10.60
C PRO A 59 24.29 3.42 10.94
N ILE A 60 24.43 4.00 12.14
CA ILE A 60 25.69 4.62 12.59
C ILE A 60 26.79 3.57 12.71
N ALA A 61 26.49 2.41 13.29
CA ALA A 61 27.46 1.33 13.45
C ALA A 61 27.95 0.79 12.10
N ILE A 62 27.03 0.58 11.14
CA ILE A 62 27.35 0.16 9.77
C ILE A 62 28.24 1.21 9.10
N PHE A 63 27.89 2.49 9.19
CA PHE A 63 28.71 3.57 8.64
C PHE A 63 30.12 3.56 9.22
N ALA A 64 30.23 3.53 10.56
CA ALA A 64 31.53 3.52 11.23
C ALA A 64 32.38 2.30 10.85
N LEU A 65 31.75 1.13 10.71
CA LEU A 65 32.40 -0.10 10.28
C LEU A 65 32.95 0.02 8.85
N ILE A 66 32.18 0.59 7.93
CA ILE A 66 32.62 0.85 6.55
C ILE A 66 33.78 1.85 6.54
N THR A 67 33.64 2.98 7.25
CA THR A 67 34.70 3.99 7.32
C THR A 67 35.99 3.41 7.88
N ALA A 68 35.92 2.61 8.95
CA ALA A 68 37.07 1.93 9.52
C ALA A 68 37.71 0.95 8.52
N ALA A 69 36.90 0.18 7.78
CA ALA A 69 37.37 -0.73 6.76
C ALA A 69 38.11 0.00 5.63
N VAL A 70 37.58 1.14 5.17
CA VAL A 70 38.24 1.98 4.14
C VAL A 70 39.57 2.51 4.64
N ILE A 71 39.61 3.12 5.82
CA ILE A 71 40.86 3.69 6.39
C ILE A 71 41.92 2.59 6.57
N LEU A 72 41.54 1.41 7.07
CA LEU A 72 42.48 0.31 7.26
C LEU A 72 43.03 -0.22 5.93
N THR A 73 42.19 -0.26 4.89
CA THR A 73 42.59 -0.73 3.56
C THR A 73 43.51 0.29 2.87
N ASP A 74 43.20 1.58 2.95
CA ASP A 74 44.02 2.64 2.35
C ASP A 74 45.39 2.75 3.02
N ARG A 75 45.49 2.53 4.34
CA ARG A 75 46.78 2.50 5.05
C ARG A 75 47.73 1.37 4.61
N ARG A 76 47.24 0.37 3.87
CA ARG A 76 48.06 -0.75 3.40
C ARG A 76 48.52 -0.61 1.94
N ARG A 77 48.07 0.40 1.19
CA ARG A 77 48.63 0.80 -0.10
C ARG A 77 49.77 1.80 0.09
#